data_AF-A0A0R3NXI6-F1
#
_entry.id   AF-A0A0R3NXI6-F1
#
_cell.length_a   1.000
_cell.length_b   1.000
_cell.length_c   1.000
_cell.angle_alpha   90.00
_cell.angle_beta   90.00
_cell.angle_gamma   90.00
#
_symmetry.space_group_name_H-M   'P 1'
#
loop_
_entity.id
_entity.type
_entity.pdbx_description
1 polymer ?
#
loop_
_entity_poly.entity_id
_entity_poly.type
_entity_poly.pdbx_seq_one_letter_code
_entity_poly.pdbx_strand_id
1 'polypeptide(L)'
;MLKTKYIDIYEHLKSQELHSQYYSFRSLTLLLSQEFLLPDVLRIWDSVFSDEQRFSFLIKICCSMILIQREAILENDFASNVKLLQNYPPIDINVVITYAVSLA
;
A
#
# COMPACT_ATOMS: atom_id res chain seq x y z
N MET A 1 8.99 3.29 -6.28
CA MET A 1 8.59 4.53 -5.58
C MET A 1 9.17 4.60 -4.16
N LEU A 2 8.96 3.60 -3.30
CA LEU A 2 9.53 3.58 -1.94
C LEU A 2 11.06 3.74 -1.93
N LYS A 3 11.79 2.89 -2.69
CA LYS A 3 13.26 2.96 -2.80
C LYS A 3 13.82 4.33 -3.22
N THR A 4 13.04 5.14 -3.93
CA THR A 4 13.51 6.42 -4.49
C THR A 4 13.04 7.63 -3.69
N LYS A 5 11.89 7.56 -3.01
CA LYS A 5 11.27 8.71 -2.32
C LYS A 5 11.10 8.54 -0.81
N TYR A 6 11.07 7.30 -0.32
CA TYR A 6 10.78 6.94 1.08
C TYR A 6 11.80 5.91 1.56
N ILE A 7 13.07 6.35 1.59
CA ILE A 7 14.22 5.47 1.79
C ILE A 7 14.29 4.91 3.22
N ASP A 8 13.80 5.68 4.19
CA ASP A 8 13.69 5.30 5.60
C ASP A 8 12.81 4.05 5.77
N ILE A 9 11.60 4.06 5.20
CA ILE A 9 10.70 2.88 5.25
C ILE A 9 11.30 1.73 4.46
N TYR A 10 11.84 2.02 3.28
CA TYR A 10 12.41 0.99 2.42
C TYR A 10 13.57 0.25 3.09
N GLU A 11 14.52 0.97 3.68
CA GLU A 11 15.66 0.36 4.37
C GLU A 11 15.22 -0.32 5.68
N HIS A 12 14.22 0.20 6.41
CA HIS A 12 13.69 -0.48 7.59
C HIS A 12 13.08 -1.84 7.23
N LEU A 13 12.14 -1.87 6.27
CA LEU A 13 11.53 -3.12 5.82
C LEU A 13 12.58 -4.09 5.27
N LYS A 14 13.55 -3.58 4.49
CA LYS A 14 14.65 -4.40 3.96
C LYS A 14 15.56 -4.94 5.06
N SER A 15 15.85 -4.17 6.11
CA SER A 15 16.64 -4.62 7.26
C SER A 15 15.97 -5.75 8.04
N GLN A 16 14.63 -5.83 7.96
CA GLN A 16 13.82 -6.92 8.50
C GLN A 16 13.63 -8.07 7.49
N GLU A 17 14.33 -8.07 6.34
CA GLU A 17 14.15 -9.05 5.26
C GLU A 17 12.73 -9.06 4.65
N LEU A 18 11.96 -7.99 4.84
CA LEU A 18 10.64 -7.80 4.23
C LEU A 18 10.78 -7.23 2.83
N HIS A 19 11.01 -8.12 1.88
CA HIS A 19 11.01 -7.79 0.46
C HIS A 19 9.61 -7.39 -0.01
N SER A 20 9.55 -6.38 -0.89
CA SER A 20 8.27 -5.82 -1.36
C SER A 20 7.34 -6.85 -1.98
N GLN A 21 7.90 -7.87 -2.62
CA GLN A 21 7.18 -8.98 -3.23
C GLN A 21 6.27 -9.71 -2.23
N TYR A 22 6.67 -9.80 -0.95
CA TYR A 22 5.93 -10.57 0.06
C TYR A 22 4.60 -9.92 0.46
N TYR A 23 4.52 -8.58 0.46
CA TYR A 23 3.29 -7.87 0.81
C TYR A 23 2.57 -7.27 -0.40
N SER A 24 3.27 -6.95 -1.50
CA SER A 24 2.64 -6.26 -2.64
C SER A 24 2.14 -7.18 -3.74
N PHE A 25 2.65 -8.41 -3.86
CA PHE A 25 2.35 -9.26 -5.01
C PHE A 25 0.84 -9.58 -5.10
N ARG A 26 0.27 -10.11 -4.01
CA ARG A 26 -1.17 -10.42 -3.92
C ARG A 26 -2.03 -9.19 -4.20
N SER A 27 -1.73 -8.08 -3.52
CA SER A 27 -2.48 -6.83 -3.63
C SER A 27 -2.46 -6.25 -5.04
N LEU A 28 -1.33 -6.34 -5.75
CA LEU A 28 -1.22 -5.90 -7.14
C LEU A 28 -1.91 -6.85 -8.12
N THR A 29 -1.69 -8.16 -7.99
CA THR A 29 -2.28 -9.16 -8.90
C THR A 29 -3.81 -9.21 -8.78
N LEU A 30 -4.34 -8.98 -7.59
CA LEU A 30 -5.77 -9.04 -7.31
C LEU A 30 -6.44 -7.67 -7.23
N LEU A 31 -5.74 -6.61 -7.66
CA LEU A 31 -6.25 -5.22 -7.67
C LEU A 31 -6.91 -4.83 -6.33
N LEU A 32 -6.25 -5.17 -5.22
CA LEU A 32 -6.66 -4.89 -3.83
C LEU A 32 -7.98 -5.54 -3.38
N SER A 33 -8.57 -6.44 -4.18
CA SER A 33 -9.87 -7.08 -3.87
C SER A 33 -9.88 -7.97 -2.63
N GLN A 34 -8.70 -8.36 -2.12
CA GLN A 34 -8.57 -9.13 -0.87
C GLN A 34 -8.07 -8.30 0.32
N GLU A 35 -7.83 -7.00 0.15
CA GLU A 35 -7.47 -6.11 1.26
C GLU A 35 -8.67 -5.36 1.82
N PHE A 36 -9.70 -5.14 0.99
CA PHE A 36 -10.85 -4.30 1.32
C PHE A 36 -12.18 -4.98 1.02
N LEU A 37 -13.26 -4.46 1.62
CA LEU A 37 -14.62 -4.91 1.34
C LEU A 37 -15.05 -4.46 -0.06
N LEU A 38 -15.98 -5.20 -0.67
CA LEU A 38 -16.41 -4.95 -2.05
C LEU A 38 -16.76 -3.47 -2.36
N PRO A 39 -17.48 -2.71 -1.51
CA PRO A 39 -17.76 -1.30 -1.79
C PRO A 39 -16.49 -0.45 -1.94
N ASP A 40 -15.49 -0.68 -1.10
CA ASP A 40 -14.22 0.04 -1.15
C ASP A 40 -13.39 -0.40 -2.36
N VAL A 41 -13.40 -1.70 -2.67
CA VAL A 41 -12.74 -2.24 -3.87
C VAL A 41 -13.33 -1.61 -5.14
N LEU A 42 -14.65 -1.51 -5.22
CA LEU A 42 -15.31 -0.84 -6.35
C LEU A 42 -14.90 0.64 -6.44
N ARG A 43 -14.79 1.33 -5.31
CA ARG A 43 -14.33 2.73 -5.28
C ARG A 43 -12.87 2.89 -5.75
N ILE A 44 -11.99 1.96 -5.37
CA ILE A 44 -10.62 1.89 -5.89
C ILE A 44 -10.66 1.69 -7.40
N TRP A 45 -11.46 0.73 -7.87
CA TRP A 45 -11.54 0.37 -9.28
C TRP A 45 -12.09 1.50 -10.14
N ASP A 46 -13.10 2.25 -9.68
CA ASP A 46 -13.57 3.46 -10.35
C ASP A 46 -12.42 4.44 -10.58
N SER A 47 -11.60 4.66 -9.54
CA SER A 47 -10.48 5.60 -9.60
C SER A 47 -9.38 5.06 -10.52
N VAL A 48 -8.98 3.79 -10.36
CA VAL A 48 -7.91 3.15 -11.12
C VAL A 48 -8.26 3.04 -12.60
N PHE A 49 -9.48 2.62 -12.96
CA PHE A 49 -9.86 2.44 -14.36
C PHE A 49 -10.15 3.76 -15.07
N SER A 50 -10.45 4.83 -14.33
CA SER A 50 -10.57 6.19 -14.90
C SER A 50 -9.23 6.83 -15.27
N ASP A 51 -8.12 6.36 -14.69
CA ASP A 51 -6.78 6.92 -14.89
C ASP A 51 -6.08 6.30 -16.12
N GLU A 52 -5.51 7.15 -16.98
CA GLU A 52 -4.74 6.70 -18.16
C GLU A 52 -3.49 5.90 -17.76
N GLN A 53 -2.89 6.25 -16.61
CA GLN A 53 -1.71 5.62 -16.00
C GLN A 53 -2.11 4.65 -14.88
N ARG A 54 -3.24 3.94 -15.03
CA ARG A 54 -3.84 3.03 -14.04
C ARG A 54 -2.89 2.13 -13.26
N PHE A 55 -1.88 1.52 -13.90
CA PHE A 55 -0.94 0.64 -13.21
C PHE A 55 0.03 1.42 -12.31
N SER A 56 0.48 2.59 -12.77
CA SER A 56 1.29 3.49 -11.95
C SER A 56 0.45 4.01 -10.78
N PHE A 57 -0.81 4.36 -11.03
CA PHE A 57 -1.73 4.81 -9.99
C PHE A 57 -2.04 3.72 -8.96
N LEU A 58 -2.25 2.46 -9.38
CA LEU A 58 -2.38 1.33 -8.46
C LEU A 58 -1.14 1.16 -7.56
N ILE A 59 0.06 1.31 -8.12
CA ILE A 59 1.30 1.28 -7.33
C ILE A 59 1.33 2.45 -6.33
N LYS A 60 0.85 3.64 -6.71
CA LYS A 60 0.71 4.78 -5.80
C LYS A 60 -0.27 4.48 -4.66
N ILE A 61 -1.39 3.81 -4.94
CA ILE A 61 -2.34 3.36 -3.90
C ILE A 61 -1.68 2.39 -2.93
N CYS A 62 -0.99 1.36 -3.42
CA CYS A 62 -0.27 0.43 -2.54
C CYS A 62 0.81 1.14 -1.70
N CYS A 63 1.53 2.11 -2.27
CA CYS A 63 2.51 2.89 -1.53
C CYS A 63 1.85 3.80 -0.49
N SER A 64 0.71 4.42 -0.83
CA SER A 64 -0.12 5.22 0.08
C SER A 64 -0.51 4.42 1.32
N MET A 65 -0.96 3.17 1.14
CA MET A 65 -1.28 2.26 2.25
C MET A 65 -0.09 2.06 3.20
N ILE A 66 1.11 1.85 2.66
CA ILE A 66 2.33 1.65 3.46
C ILE A 66 2.71 2.94 4.19
N LEU A 67 2.63 4.08 3.51
CA LEU A 67 3.00 5.39 4.06
C LEU A 67 2.05 5.86 5.16
N ILE A 68 0.76 5.53 5.07
CA ILE A 68 -0.21 5.79 6.14
C ILE A 68 0.19 5.05 7.42
N GLN A 69 0.76 3.85 7.28
CA GLN A 69 1.23 3.05 8.41
C GLN A 69 2.71 3.30 8.75
N ARG A 70 3.32 4.40 8.27
CA ARG A 70 4.75 4.67 8.40
C ARG A 70 5.23 4.58 9.85
N GLU A 71 4.56 5.26 10.77
CA GLU A 71 4.97 5.33 12.18
C GLU A 71 4.96 3.93 12.80
N ALA A 72 3.85 3.19 12.62
CA ALA A 72 3.73 1.81 13.09
C ALA A 72 4.80 0.90 12.47
N ILE A 73 5.08 1.04 11.17
CA ILE A 73 6.08 0.22 10.48
C ILE A 73 7.48 0.42 11.08
N LEU A 74 7.86 1.67 11.33
CA LEU A 74 9.18 2.02 11.86
C LEU A 74 9.38 1.56 13.32
N GLU A 75 8.30 1.48 14.10
CA GLU A 75 8.34 1.03 15.49
C GLU A 75 8.25 -0.51 15.64
N ASN A 76 7.61 -1.17 14.67
CA ASN A 76 7.34 -2.61 14.71
C ASN A 76 8.55 -3.48 14.36
N ASP A 77 8.53 -4.70 14.90
CA ASP A 77 9.42 -5.80 14.50
C ASP A 77 8.93 -6.51 13.23
N PHE A 78 9.72 -7.49 12.75
CA PHE A 78 9.40 -8.27 11.55
C PHE A 78 8.01 -8.90 11.61
N ALA A 79 7.69 -9.62 12.69
CA ALA A 79 6.44 -10.36 12.81
C ALA A 79 5.23 -9.43 12.83
N SER A 80 5.33 -8.29 13.52
CA SER A 80 4.27 -7.28 13.57
C SER A 80 4.08 -6.62 12.21
N ASN A 81 5.16 -6.31 11.48
CA ASN A 81 5.08 -5.73 10.14
C ASN A 81 4.51 -6.69 9.10
N VAL A 82 4.88 -7.98 9.13
CA VAL A 82 4.23 -9.01 8.30
C VAL A 82 2.73 -9.03 8.54
N LYS A 83 2.34 -9.09 9.82
CA LYS A 83 0.93 -9.17 10.20
C LYS A 83 0.15 -7.93 9.77
N LEU A 84 0.72 -6.73 9.98
CA LEU A 84 0.14 -5.45 9.61
C LEU A 84 -0.07 -5.33 8.09
N LEU A 85 0.93 -5.73 7.31
CA LEU A 85 0.87 -5.63 5.84
C LEU A 85 -0.02 -6.70 5.21
N GLN A 86 -0.17 -7.87 5.84
CA GLN A 86 -1.08 -8.92 5.38
C GLN A 86 -2.53 -8.72 5.84
N ASN A 87 -2.73 -8.06 6.98
CA ASN A 87 -4.04 -7.77 7.56
C ASN A 87 -4.16 -6.27 7.79
N TYR A 88 -4.29 -5.53 6.68
CA TYR A 88 -4.33 -4.07 6.72
C TYR A 88 -5.50 -3.59 7.60
N PRO A 89 -5.29 -2.63 8.52
CA PRO A 89 -6.34 -2.19 9.42
C PRO A 89 -7.46 -1.48 8.65
N PRO A 90 -8.72 -1.51 9.16
CA PRO A 90 -9.82 -0.78 8.56
C PRO A 90 -9.50 0.71 8.43
N ILE A 91 -9.73 1.28 7.25
CA ILE A 91 -9.49 2.69 6.94
C ILE A 91 -10.53 3.19 5.95
N ASP A 92 -10.82 4.49 5.98
CA ASP A 92 -11.57 5.13 4.90
C ASP A 92 -10.74 5.10 3.60
N ILE A 93 -11.27 4.41 2.59
CA ILE A 93 -10.57 4.23 1.33
C ILE A 93 -10.31 5.55 0.59
N ASN A 94 -11.14 6.57 0.82
CA ASN A 94 -10.93 7.88 0.21
C ASN A 94 -9.65 8.53 0.73
N VAL A 95 -9.28 8.30 1.99
CA VAL A 95 -8.00 8.78 2.55
C VAL A 95 -6.83 8.14 1.80
N VAL A 96 -6.89 6.84 1.54
CA VAL A 96 -5.85 6.12 0.80
C VAL A 96 -5.72 6.65 -0.63
N ILE A 97 -6.85 6.84 -1.32
CA ILE A 97 -6.89 7.34 -2.71
C ILE A 97 -6.40 8.78 -2.78
N THR A 98 -6.90 9.68 -1.92
CA THR A 98 -6.47 11.09 -1.88
C THR A 98 -4.98 11.19 -1.59
N TYR A 99 -4.47 10.39 -0.66
CA TYR A 99 -3.04 10.41 -0.39
C TYR A 99 -2.25 9.86 -1.58
N ALA A 100 -2.71 8.81 -2.25
CA ALA A 100 -2.10 8.28 -3.47
C ALA A 100 -2.00 9.30 -4.60
N VAL A 101 -3.02 10.15 -4.79
CA VAL A 101 -3.01 11.26 -5.76
C VAL A 101 -1.94 12.29 -5.42
N SER A 102 -1.70 12.54 -4.12
CA SER A 102 -0.66 13.49 -3.68
C SER A 102 0.77 12.97 -3.88
N LEU A 103 0.95 11.66 -4.07
CA LEU A 103 2.24 11.05 -4.37
C LEU A 103 2.60 11.36 -5.82
N ALA A 104 3.37 12.42 -6.04
CA ALA A 104 3.86 12.82 -7.37
C ALA A 104 4.63 11.68 -8.05
#